data_AF-A0A2N1U992-F1
#
_entry.id   AF-A0A2N1U992-F1
#
_cell.length_a   1.000
_cell.length_b   1.000
_cell.length_c   1.000
_cell.angle_alpha   90.00
_cell.angle_beta   90.00
_cell.angle_gamma   90.00
#
_symmetry.space_group_name_H-M   'P 1'
#
loop_
_entity.id
_entity.type
_entity.pdbx_description
1 polymer ?
#
loop_
_entity_poly.entity_id
_entity_poly.type
_entity_poly.pdbx_seq_one_letter_code
_entity_poly.pdbx_strand_id
1 'polypeptide(L)'
;MSGKIAALTEAYQRLSLANQKFIDQGGSIEAFKNLIEQRDLVMEDLTVLTQELVTAMEHSFPDHPFSCNSVAEAVRTISVLAPELEGHCNKVRSALKELIDSDKAVEKYIAGLKDEIKNEIGRVRQGSRGLKGYRQNQNYGSCFINKVK
;
A
#
# COMPACT_ATOMS: atom_id res chain seq x y z
N MET A 1 -0.99 21.48 -21.14
CA MET A 1 -0.57 21.40 -19.72
C MET A 1 -1.68 20.87 -18.80
N SER A 2 -2.87 21.50 -18.73
CA SER A 2 -3.99 21.06 -17.87
C SER A 2 -4.32 19.55 -17.95
N GLY A 3 -4.43 18.98 -19.15
CA GLY A 3 -4.70 17.54 -19.32
C GLY A 3 -3.60 16.62 -18.74
N LYS A 4 -2.34 17.03 -18.76
CA LYS A 4 -1.22 16.27 -18.16
C LYS A 4 -1.27 16.33 -16.63
N ILE A 5 -1.63 17.50 -16.08
CA ILE A 5 -1.85 17.68 -14.63
C ILE A 5 -3.04 16.82 -14.16
N ALA A 6 -4.11 16.75 -14.95
CA ALA A 6 -5.26 15.89 -14.68
C ALA A 6 -4.88 14.40 -14.66
N ALA A 7 -4.11 13.94 -15.66
CA ALA A 7 -3.65 12.56 -15.71
C ALA A 7 -2.80 12.16 -14.49
N LEU A 8 -1.91 13.04 -14.01
CA LEU A 8 -1.17 12.82 -12.76
C LEU A 8 -2.10 12.72 -11.54
N THR A 9 -3.12 13.58 -11.48
CA THR A 9 -4.13 13.55 -10.40
C THR A 9 -4.84 12.20 -10.39
N GLU A 10 -5.31 11.74 -11.55
CA GLU A 10 -6.01 10.46 -11.69
C GLU A 10 -5.13 9.26 -11.34
N ALA A 11 -3.84 9.30 -11.68
CA ALA A 11 -2.90 8.24 -11.31
C ALA A 11 -2.75 8.12 -9.79
N TYR A 12 -2.58 9.23 -9.07
CA TYR A 12 -2.52 9.22 -7.60
C TYR A 12 -3.84 8.78 -6.96
N GLN A 13 -4.97 9.22 -7.51
CA GLN A 13 -6.29 8.80 -7.03
C GLN A 13 -6.52 7.29 -7.25
N ARG A 14 -6.09 6.73 -8.38
CA ARG A 14 -6.16 5.29 -8.65
C ARG A 14 -5.40 4.48 -7.60
N LEU A 15 -4.19 4.91 -7.23
CA LEU A 15 -3.41 4.26 -6.17
C LEU A 15 -4.09 4.36 -4.81
N SER A 16 -4.60 5.54 -4.45
CA SER A 16 -5.32 5.73 -3.19
C SER A 16 -6.58 4.86 -3.11
N LEU A 17 -7.33 4.76 -4.21
CA LEU A 17 -8.50 3.88 -4.30
C LEU A 17 -8.12 2.39 -4.19
N ALA A 18 -7.02 1.97 -4.82
CA ALA A 18 -6.52 0.61 -4.70
C ALA A 18 -6.15 0.26 -3.25
N ASN A 19 -5.47 1.18 -2.55
CA ASN A 19 -5.15 1.05 -1.13
C ASN A 19 -6.42 0.87 -0.28
N GLN A 20 -7.44 1.71 -0.49
CA GLN A 20 -8.71 1.61 0.24
C GLN A 20 -9.41 0.27 -0.04
N LYS A 21 -9.47 -0.14 -1.32
CA LYS A 21 -10.08 -1.40 -1.73
C LYS A 21 -9.40 -2.61 -1.11
N PHE A 22 -8.07 -2.60 -0.99
CA PHE A 22 -7.30 -3.66 -0.33
C PHE A 22 -7.73 -3.82 1.14
N ILE A 23 -7.89 -2.70 1.86
CA ILE A 23 -8.33 -2.70 3.26
C ILE A 23 -9.78 -3.19 3.37
N ASP A 24 -10.68 -2.67 2.53
CA ASP A 24 -12.11 -3.01 2.56
C ASP A 24 -12.37 -4.50 2.27
N GLN A 25 -11.50 -5.14 1.49
CA GLN A 25 -11.58 -6.56 1.14
C GLN A 25 -10.97 -7.50 2.20
N GLY A 26 -10.46 -6.96 3.31
CA GLY A 26 -9.91 -7.79 4.40
C GLY A 26 -8.45 -8.25 4.16
N GLY A 27 -7.76 -7.69 3.17
CA GLY A 27 -6.33 -7.91 2.94
C GLY A 27 -5.87 -9.35 2.70
N SER A 28 -6.53 -10.06 1.78
CA SER A 28 -6.04 -11.38 1.35
C SER A 28 -4.68 -11.28 0.65
N ILE A 29 -3.93 -12.39 0.59
CA ILE A 29 -2.65 -12.46 -0.14
C ILE A 29 -2.85 -12.12 -1.63
N GLU A 30 -3.96 -12.58 -2.22
CA GLU A 30 -4.30 -12.27 -3.60
C GLU A 30 -4.60 -10.78 -3.79
N ALA A 31 -5.38 -10.18 -2.88
CA ALA A 31 -5.63 -8.75 -2.89
C ALA A 31 -4.33 -7.93 -2.73
N PHE A 32 -3.39 -8.41 -1.90
CA PHE A 32 -2.09 -7.75 -1.74
C PHE A 32 -1.25 -7.84 -3.02
N LYS A 33 -1.18 -8.99 -3.68
CA LYS A 33 -0.48 -9.12 -4.97
C LYS A 33 -1.07 -8.18 -6.02
N ASN A 34 -2.40 -8.16 -6.14
CA ASN A 34 -3.09 -7.26 -7.06
C ASN A 34 -2.80 -5.79 -6.75
N LEU A 35 -2.71 -5.41 -5.46
CA LEU A 35 -2.35 -4.06 -5.05
C LEU A 35 -0.93 -3.69 -5.51
N ILE A 36 0.04 -4.60 -5.34
CA ILE A 36 1.42 -4.36 -5.78
C ILE A 36 1.52 -4.28 -7.30
N GLU A 37 0.87 -5.18 -8.04
CA GLU A 37 0.85 -5.14 -9.50
C GLU A 37 0.23 -3.84 -10.05
N GLN A 38 -0.89 -3.38 -9.46
CA GLN A 38 -1.48 -2.09 -9.80
C GLN A 38 -0.56 -0.92 -9.47
N ARG A 39 0.17 -1.01 -8.35
CA ARG A 39 1.13 0.02 -7.95
C ARG A 39 2.28 0.12 -8.94
N ASP A 40 2.88 -1.00 -9.31
CA ASP A 40 3.99 -1.06 -10.24
C ASP A 40 3.60 -0.46 -11.60
N LEU A 41 2.44 -0.86 -12.14
CA LEU A 41 1.91 -0.32 -13.39
C LEU A 41 1.70 1.20 -13.33
N VAL A 42 1.11 1.71 -12.25
CA VAL A 42 0.91 3.17 -12.12
C VAL A 42 2.23 3.91 -11.91
N MET A 43 3.23 3.32 -11.26
CA MET A 43 4.56 3.93 -11.10
C MET A 43 5.29 4.07 -12.44
N GLU A 44 5.14 3.10 -13.34
CA GLU A 44 5.62 3.21 -14.73
C GLU A 44 4.93 4.36 -15.45
N ASP A 45 3.58 4.43 -15.39
CA ASP A 45 2.80 5.53 -15.96
C ASP A 45 3.22 6.90 -15.41
N LEU A 46 3.41 7.01 -14.09
CA LEU A 46 3.80 8.26 -13.43
C LEU A 46 5.15 8.78 -13.93
N THR A 47 6.09 7.90 -14.26
CA THR A 47 7.39 8.30 -14.82
C THR A 47 7.19 8.96 -16.18
N VAL A 48 6.38 8.34 -17.05
CA VAL A 48 6.05 8.88 -18.37
C VAL A 48 5.28 10.21 -18.25
N LEU A 49 4.24 10.26 -17.42
CA LEU A 49 3.42 11.45 -17.20
C LEU A 49 4.23 12.63 -16.65
N THR A 50 5.21 12.35 -15.78
CA THR A 50 6.10 13.39 -15.25
C THR A 50 6.97 13.96 -16.35
N GLN A 51 7.57 13.12 -17.19
CA GLN A 51 8.38 13.57 -18.31
C GLN A 51 7.55 14.38 -19.31
N GLU A 52 6.35 13.91 -19.67
CA GLU A 52 5.45 14.63 -20.56
C GLU A 52 5.04 16.01 -20.00
N LEU A 53 4.83 16.10 -18.68
CA LEU A 53 4.53 17.37 -18.03
C LEU A 53 5.73 18.34 -18.14
N VAL A 54 6.94 17.87 -17.83
CA VAL A 54 8.16 18.69 -17.93
C VAL A 54 8.39 19.16 -19.36
N THR A 55 8.28 18.28 -20.35
CA THR A 55 8.38 18.65 -21.77
C THR A 55 7.33 19.70 -22.15
N ALA A 56 6.09 19.57 -21.65
CA ALA A 56 5.05 20.57 -21.90
C ALA A 56 5.32 21.91 -21.22
N MET A 57 5.96 21.92 -20.04
CA MET A 57 6.42 23.14 -19.36
C MET A 57 7.51 23.84 -20.17
N GLU A 58 8.54 23.11 -20.62
CA GLU A 58 9.63 23.64 -21.46
C GLU A 58 9.10 24.29 -22.73
N HIS A 59 8.12 23.69 -23.39
CA HIS A 59 7.49 24.26 -24.58
C HIS A 59 6.66 25.52 -24.29
N SER A 60 6.01 25.58 -23.13
CA SER A 60 5.12 26.71 -22.77
C SER A 60 5.89 27.90 -22.23
N PHE A 61 7.10 27.67 -21.69
CA PHE A 61 7.95 28.68 -21.09
C PHE A 61 9.41 28.50 -21.55
N PRO A 62 9.72 28.75 -22.83
CA PRO A 62 11.04 28.45 -23.41
C PRO A 62 12.17 29.29 -22.79
N ASP A 63 11.85 30.46 -22.25
CA ASP A 63 12.81 31.36 -21.59
C ASP A 63 13.07 30.99 -20.12
N HIS A 64 12.39 29.97 -19.60
CA HIS A 64 12.55 29.53 -18.23
C HIS A 64 13.19 28.14 -18.18
N PRO A 65 14.46 28.00 -17.75
CA PRO A 65 15.05 26.69 -17.58
C PRO A 65 14.34 25.94 -16.45
N PHE A 66 13.89 24.71 -16.74
CA PHE A 66 13.29 23.82 -15.74
C PHE A 66 14.30 22.75 -15.34
N SER A 67 14.55 22.62 -14.03
CA SER A 67 15.17 21.43 -13.44
C SER A 67 14.15 20.81 -12.50
N CYS A 68 13.02 20.36 -13.05
CA CYS A 68 12.01 19.72 -12.24
C CYS A 68 12.43 18.27 -11.98
N ASN A 69 12.97 18.01 -10.79
CA ASN A 69 13.41 16.66 -10.39
C ASN A 69 12.26 15.83 -9.78
N SER A 70 11.08 16.45 -9.60
CA SER A 70 9.90 15.81 -9.04
C SER A 70 8.60 16.46 -9.51
N VAL A 71 7.50 15.72 -9.45
CA VAL A 71 6.15 16.25 -9.69
C VAL A 71 5.81 17.39 -8.73
N ALA A 72 6.24 17.31 -7.47
CA ALA A 72 5.98 18.35 -6.48
C ALA A 72 6.68 19.69 -6.81
N GLU A 73 7.85 19.63 -7.45
CA GLU A 73 8.55 20.80 -7.95
C GLU A 73 7.86 21.35 -9.21
N ALA A 74 7.57 20.48 -10.19
CA ALA A 74 6.85 20.86 -11.41
C ALA A 74 5.51 21.57 -11.10
N VAL A 75 4.70 20.99 -10.22
CA VAL A 75 3.40 21.56 -9.79
C VAL A 75 3.56 22.90 -9.10
N ARG A 76 4.60 23.09 -8.27
CA ARG A 76 4.89 24.38 -7.62
C ARG A 76 5.30 25.43 -8.66
N THR A 77 6.14 25.06 -9.61
CA THR A 77 6.61 25.96 -10.66
C THR A 77 5.45 26.38 -11.58
N ILE A 78 4.60 25.44 -11.99
CA ILE A 78 3.39 25.75 -12.78
C ILE A 78 2.48 26.73 -12.04
N SER A 79 2.28 26.54 -10.74
CA SER A 79 1.46 27.47 -9.92
C SER A 79 1.95 28.92 -9.94
N VAL A 80 3.25 29.12 -10.10
CA VAL A 80 3.85 30.46 -10.17
C VAL A 80 3.76 31.02 -11.59
N LEU A 81 4.06 30.20 -12.60
CA LEU A 81 4.16 30.65 -14.00
C LEU A 81 2.81 30.67 -14.75
N ALA A 82 1.85 29.85 -14.34
CA ALA A 82 0.49 29.75 -14.89
C ALA A 82 -0.56 29.73 -13.77
N PRO A 83 -0.85 30.88 -13.13
CA PRO A 83 -1.82 30.98 -12.03
C PRO A 83 -3.22 30.45 -12.38
N GLU A 84 -3.61 30.51 -13.65
CA GLU A 84 -4.87 29.96 -14.16
C GLU A 84 -4.96 28.42 -14.01
N LEU A 85 -3.82 27.73 -13.87
CA LEU A 85 -3.75 26.29 -13.63
C LEU A 85 -3.72 25.93 -12.14
N GLU A 86 -3.74 26.90 -11.22
CA GLU A 86 -3.62 26.67 -9.78
C GLU A 86 -4.67 25.69 -9.24
N GLY A 87 -5.89 25.76 -9.75
CA GLY A 87 -6.94 24.80 -9.40
C GLY A 87 -6.58 23.35 -9.73
N HIS A 88 -5.87 23.11 -10.84
CA HIS A 88 -5.40 21.78 -11.22
C HIS A 88 -4.20 21.35 -10.36
N CYS A 89 -3.26 22.26 -10.09
CA CYS A 89 -2.14 22.02 -9.19
C CYS A 89 -2.61 21.63 -7.77
N ASN A 90 -3.64 22.30 -7.26
CA ASN A 90 -4.22 21.96 -5.96
C ASN A 90 -4.88 20.58 -5.92
N LYS A 91 -5.46 20.13 -7.03
CA LYS A 91 -5.98 18.76 -7.13
C LYS A 91 -4.84 17.73 -7.05
N VAL A 92 -3.72 17.96 -7.73
CA VAL A 92 -2.55 17.07 -7.63
C VAL A 92 -2.03 17.00 -6.20
N ARG A 93 -1.87 18.14 -5.52
CA ARG A 93 -1.42 18.20 -4.12
C ARG A 93 -2.35 17.42 -3.19
N SER A 94 -3.67 17.57 -3.40
CA SER A 94 -4.68 16.87 -2.60
C SER A 94 -4.64 15.37 -2.84
N ALA A 95 -4.61 14.94 -4.11
CA ALA A 95 -4.52 13.52 -4.48
C ALA A 95 -3.24 12.85 -3.96
N LEU A 96 -2.09 13.55 -4.01
CA LEU A 96 -0.84 13.05 -3.46
C LEU A 96 -0.91 12.90 -1.93
N LYS A 97 -1.56 13.85 -1.23
CA LYS A 97 -1.79 13.76 0.21
C LYS A 97 -2.68 12.56 0.55
N GLU A 98 -3.79 12.39 -0.16
CA GLU A 98 -4.69 11.24 0.00
C GLU A 98 -3.97 9.91 -0.24
N LEU A 99 -3.10 9.84 -1.24
CA LEU A 99 -2.26 8.67 -1.49
C LEU A 99 -1.35 8.39 -0.29
N ILE A 100 -0.58 9.37 0.19
CA ILE A 100 0.33 9.21 1.35
C ILE A 100 -0.44 8.75 2.59
N ASP A 101 -1.60 9.33 2.84
CA ASP A 101 -2.41 8.97 4.01
C ASP A 101 -2.99 7.54 3.86
N SER A 102 -3.41 7.16 2.66
CA SER A 102 -3.85 5.79 2.36
C SER A 102 -2.73 4.75 2.42
N ASP A 103 -1.50 5.10 2.03
CA ASP A 103 -0.31 4.24 2.15
C ASP A 103 -0.03 3.90 3.62
N LYS A 104 -0.09 4.91 4.50
CA LYS A 104 0.05 4.70 5.95
C LYS A 104 -1.07 3.83 6.51
N ALA A 105 -2.29 3.95 5.99
CA ALA A 105 -3.39 3.11 6.40
C ALA A 105 -3.15 1.64 6.01
N VAL A 106 -2.68 1.38 4.79
CA VAL A 106 -2.29 0.03 4.34
C VAL A 106 -1.15 -0.54 5.18
N GLU A 107 -0.11 0.25 5.45
CA GLU A 107 1.02 -0.17 6.30
C GLU A 107 0.52 -0.59 7.70
N LYS A 108 -0.29 0.26 8.34
CA LYS A 108 -0.87 -0.02 9.65
C LYS A 108 -1.75 -1.27 9.62
N TYR A 109 -2.54 -1.44 8.56
CA TYR A 109 -3.43 -2.58 8.40
C TYR A 109 -2.64 -3.90 8.28
N ILE A 110 -1.61 -3.94 7.45
CA ILE A 110 -0.71 -5.09 7.29
C ILE A 110 0.03 -5.41 8.60
N ALA A 111 0.48 -4.39 9.33
CA ALA A 111 1.10 -4.58 10.63
C ALA A 111 0.14 -5.24 11.64
N GLY A 112 -1.14 -4.84 11.63
CA GLY A 112 -2.19 -5.48 12.43
C GLY A 112 -2.39 -6.95 12.08
N LEU A 113 -2.53 -7.28 10.79
CA LEU A 113 -2.66 -8.66 10.31
C LEU A 113 -1.47 -9.54 10.73
N LYS A 114 -0.25 -9.00 10.68
CA LYS A 114 0.97 -9.69 11.14
C LYS A 114 0.89 -10.04 12.62
N ASP A 115 0.42 -9.12 13.46
CA ASP A 115 0.30 -9.36 14.90
C ASP A 115 -0.81 -10.37 15.23
N GLU A 116 -1.93 -10.33 14.51
CA GLU A 116 -3.00 -11.33 14.63
C GLU A 116 -2.49 -12.75 14.29
N ILE A 117 -1.80 -12.89 13.16
CA ILE A 117 -1.19 -14.18 12.75
C ILE A 117 -0.18 -14.66 13.79
N LYS A 118 0.66 -13.77 14.33
CA LYS A 118 1.63 -14.10 15.38
C LYS A 118 0.93 -14.63 16.64
N ASN A 119 -0.19 -14.02 17.03
CA ASN A 119 -0.99 -14.46 18.17
C ASN A 119 -1.61 -15.85 17.93
N GLU A 120 -2.16 -16.10 16.74
CA GLU A 120 -2.71 -17.40 16.37
C GLU A 120 -1.64 -18.51 16.37
N ILE A 121 -0.45 -18.23 15.81
CA ILE A 121 0.68 -19.15 15.87
C ILE A 121 1.05 -19.45 17.34
N GLY A 122 1.00 -18.44 18.21
CA GLY A 122 1.18 -18.60 19.66
C GLY A 122 0.17 -19.58 20.28
N ARG A 123 -1.12 -19.42 19.96
CA ARG A 123 -2.20 -20.32 20.40
C ARG A 123 -1.98 -21.76 19.93
N VAL A 124 -1.68 -21.95 18.65
CA VAL A 124 -1.39 -23.28 18.06
C VAL A 124 -0.22 -23.95 18.79
N ARG A 125 0.86 -23.20 19.07
CA ARG A 125 2.02 -23.72 19.83
C ARG A 125 1.65 -24.12 21.25
N GLN A 126 0.83 -23.33 21.95
CA GLN A 126 0.36 -23.64 23.30
C GLN A 126 -0.51 -24.90 23.32
N GLY A 127 -1.50 -24.98 22.42
CA GLY A 127 -2.35 -26.18 22.28
C GLY A 127 -1.51 -27.43 21.97
N SER A 128 -0.53 -27.31 21.08
CA SER A 128 0.39 -28.41 20.74
C SER A 128 1.24 -28.86 21.94
N ARG A 129 1.66 -27.93 22.82
CA ARG A 129 2.37 -28.27 24.07
C ARG A 129 1.47 -29.01 25.06
N GLY A 130 0.21 -28.61 25.19
CA GLY A 130 -0.78 -29.34 26.01
C GLY A 130 -1.01 -30.77 25.50
N LEU A 131 -1.00 -30.97 24.18
CA LEU A 131 -1.11 -32.28 23.55
C LEU A 131 0.17 -33.13 23.66
N LYS A 132 1.34 -32.57 23.98
CA LYS A 132 2.53 -33.39 24.31
C LYS A 132 2.31 -34.20 25.59
N GLY A 133 1.48 -33.73 26.52
CA GLY A 133 1.03 -34.54 27.67
C GLY A 133 0.23 -35.78 27.25
N TYR A 134 -0.56 -35.68 26.16
CA TYR A 134 -1.26 -36.84 25.57
C TYR A 134 -0.31 -37.88 24.96
N ARG A 135 0.90 -37.47 24.54
CA ARG A 135 1.93 -38.35 23.98
C ARG A 135 2.95 -38.86 25.02
N GLN A 136 2.87 -38.43 26.29
CA GLN A 136 3.75 -38.97 27.33
C GLN A 136 3.27 -40.36 27.76
N ASN A 137 3.90 -41.37 27.15
CA ASN A 137 4.07 -42.74 27.63
C ASN A 137 2.80 -43.52 28.01
N GLN A 138 2.30 -44.33 27.07
CA GLN A 138 1.73 -45.65 27.37
C GLN A 138 2.79 -46.64 27.93
N ASN A 139 3.66 -46.19 28.84
CA ASN A 139 4.55 -47.04 29.64
C ASN A 139 4.17 -47.04 31.13
N TYR A 140 3.00 -46.51 31.50
CA TYR A 140 2.40 -46.85 32.80
C TYR A 140 1.75 -48.21 32.67
N GLY A 141 2.40 -49.21 33.27
CA GLY A 141 1.90 -50.57 33.37
C GLY A 141 0.44 -50.58 33.82
N SER A 142 -0.34 -51.41 33.13
CA SER A 142 -1.72 -51.76 33.44
C SER A 142 -2.00 -51.73 34.96
N CYS A 143 -2.77 -50.74 35.42
CA CYS A 143 -3.35 -50.74 36.76
C CYS A 143 -4.63 -51.59 36.83
N PHE A 144 -4.83 -52.55 35.91
CA PHE A 144 -5.85 -53.58 36.10
C PHE A 144 -5.38 -54.53 37.21
N ILE A 145 -5.77 -54.20 38.43
CA ILE A 145 -5.78 -55.12 39.55
C ILE A 145 -6.66 -56.31 39.14
N ASN A 146 -6.03 -57.47 38.86
CA ASN A 146 -6.74 -58.74 38.85
C ASN A 146 -7.17 -59.03 40.30
N LYS A 147 -8.39 -58.63 40.66
CA LYS A 147 -9.09 -59.19 41.82
C LYS A 147 -9.78 -60.47 41.38
N VAL A 148 -9.07 -61.60 41.44
CA VAL A 148 -9.71 -62.92 41.56
C VAL A 148 -8.93 -63.69 42.62
N LYS A 149 -9.58 -63.95 43.76
CA LYS A 149 -9.23 -65.01 44.70
C LYS A 149 -10.18 -66.16 44.47
#